data_AF-A0A2P4YNN7-F1
#
_entry.id   AF-A0A2P4YNN7-F1
#
_cell.length_a   1.000
_cell.length_b   1.000
_cell.length_c   1.000
_cell.angle_alpha   90.00
_cell.angle_beta   90.00
_cell.angle_gamma   90.00
#
_symmetry.space_group_name_H-M   'P 1'
#
loop_
_entity.id
_entity.type
_entity.pdbx_description
1 polymer ?
#
loop_
_entity_poly.entity_id
_entity_poly.type
_entity_poly.pdbx_seq_one_letter_code
_entity_poly.pdbx_strand_id
1 'polypeptide(L)'
;MPPKKKGGGPSKKSVEKQKDKILEDKTFGLKNKKKSKNVQKYIQEVTKQVKGGNTRADRLKEQEAKRKKDAKAEQENLKSLFAAAITQPKVPPGTDPKSVLCAFFKAGVCTKGNRCKFAHDLMVGKKAAKIDLYTDNRAEKEADQMDTWDQEKLEKVVNEKHHEKNTKQTEIVCKHFLDAIEKSLYGWFWVCPNGGASCKYRHALPPGYVFKSKKERELEKSKKVEDISIEEIIEQQRAKLGPNGGTPVTEESLA
;
A
#
# COMPACT_ATOMS: atom_id res chain seq x y z
N MET A 1 -38.71 -35.86 -46.00
CA MET A 1 -38.47 -36.83 -44.90
C MET A 1 -36.97 -36.88 -44.62
N PRO A 2 -36.48 -36.52 -43.41
CA PRO A 2 -35.08 -36.68 -43.04
C PRO A 2 -34.77 -38.15 -42.66
N PRO A 3 -33.58 -38.69 -43.00
CA PRO A 3 -33.30 -40.10 -42.84
C PRO A 3 -33.02 -40.45 -41.36
N LYS A 4 -33.62 -41.56 -40.96
CA LYS A 4 -33.61 -42.16 -39.62
C LYS A 4 -32.18 -42.62 -39.25
N LYS A 5 -31.57 -42.01 -38.22
CA LYS A 5 -30.30 -42.48 -37.63
C LYS A 5 -30.48 -43.90 -37.08
N LYS A 6 -29.80 -44.88 -37.66
CA LYS A 6 -29.64 -46.23 -37.09
C LYS A 6 -28.74 -46.13 -35.84
N GLY A 7 -29.31 -46.47 -34.69
CA GLY A 7 -28.57 -46.73 -33.45
C GLY A 7 -27.92 -48.12 -33.51
N GLY A 8 -26.73 -48.25 -32.94
CA GLY A 8 -26.03 -49.52 -32.83
C GLY A 8 -24.50 -49.46 -32.66
N GLY A 9 -23.93 -48.34 -32.18
CA GLY A 9 -22.51 -48.29 -31.80
C GLY A 9 -22.32 -48.66 -30.32
N PRO A 10 -21.22 -49.35 -29.94
CA PRO A 10 -20.94 -49.66 -28.53
C PRO A 10 -20.91 -48.39 -27.68
N SER A 11 -21.52 -48.46 -26.49
CA SER A 11 -21.58 -47.34 -25.53
C SER A 11 -20.18 -46.78 -25.24
N LYS A 12 -20.06 -45.44 -25.09
CA LYS A 12 -18.81 -44.76 -24.71
C LYS A 12 -18.10 -45.44 -23.53
N LYS A 13 -18.87 -45.94 -22.56
CA LYS A 13 -18.38 -46.62 -21.35
C LYS A 13 -17.76 -48.01 -21.64
N SER A 14 -18.21 -48.68 -22.70
CA SER A 14 -17.65 -49.95 -23.17
C SER A 14 -16.32 -49.73 -23.89
N VAL A 15 -16.24 -48.68 -24.72
CA VAL A 15 -15.01 -48.29 -25.44
C VAL A 15 -13.92 -47.83 -24.47
N GLU A 16 -14.26 -47.08 -23.42
CA GLU A 16 -13.31 -46.67 -22.37
C GLU A 16 -12.79 -47.87 -21.56
N LYS A 17 -13.66 -48.81 -21.16
CA LYS A 17 -13.22 -50.05 -20.49
C LYS A 17 -12.29 -50.90 -21.35
N GLN A 18 -12.52 -50.96 -22.66
CA GLN A 18 -11.62 -51.66 -23.58
C GLN A 18 -10.26 -50.97 -23.67
N LYS A 19 -10.23 -49.63 -23.74
CA LYS A 19 -8.98 -48.85 -23.71
C LYS A 19 -8.21 -49.04 -22.39
N ASP A 20 -8.89 -49.07 -21.25
CA ASP A 20 -8.25 -49.28 -19.95
C ASP A 20 -7.69 -50.71 -19.82
N LYS A 21 -8.38 -51.74 -20.35
CA LYS A 21 -7.85 -53.11 -20.42
C LYS A 21 -6.59 -53.20 -21.31
N ILE A 22 -6.60 -52.55 -22.47
CA ILE A 22 -5.42 -52.48 -23.35
C ILE A 22 -4.25 -51.76 -22.66
N LEU A 23 -4.55 -50.76 -21.83
CA LEU A 23 -3.56 -50.05 -21.02
C LEU A 23 -3.01 -50.94 -19.91
N GLU A 24 -3.86 -51.67 -19.19
CA GLU A 24 -3.43 -52.58 -18.14
C GLU A 24 -2.57 -53.72 -18.66
N ASP A 25 -2.87 -54.22 -19.87
CA ASP A 25 -2.14 -55.28 -20.56
C ASP A 25 -0.79 -54.79 -21.10
N LYS A 26 -0.74 -53.66 -21.81
CA LYS A 26 0.52 -53.07 -22.30
C LYS A 26 1.44 -52.54 -21.20
N THR A 27 0.89 -52.25 -20.02
CA THR A 27 1.65 -51.83 -18.84
C THR A 27 1.82 -52.96 -17.82
N PHE A 28 1.33 -54.17 -18.13
CA PHE A 28 1.49 -55.36 -17.30
C PHE A 28 2.98 -55.74 -17.22
N GLY A 29 3.44 -56.20 -16.05
CA GLY A 29 4.86 -56.51 -15.81
C GLY A 29 5.78 -55.29 -15.53
N LEU A 30 5.44 -54.07 -15.97
CA LEU A 30 6.19 -52.85 -15.62
C LEU A 30 5.79 -52.26 -14.25
N LYS A 31 4.74 -52.81 -13.62
CA LYS A 31 4.18 -52.30 -12.36
C LYS A 31 5.12 -52.46 -11.15
N ASN A 32 6.05 -53.43 -11.18
CA ASN A 32 7.08 -53.61 -10.15
C ASN A 32 8.30 -52.68 -10.31
N LYS A 33 8.43 -51.98 -11.45
CA LYS A 33 9.55 -51.06 -11.79
C LYS A 33 9.13 -49.58 -11.88
N LYS A 34 7.95 -49.23 -11.35
CA LYS A 34 7.36 -47.87 -11.37
C LYS A 34 8.21 -46.75 -10.74
N LYS A 35 9.33 -47.09 -10.09
CA LYS A 35 10.26 -46.13 -9.48
C LYS A 35 11.27 -45.52 -10.48
N SER A 36 11.47 -46.14 -11.65
CA SER A 36 12.42 -45.63 -12.65
C SER A 36 11.79 -44.57 -13.56
N LYS A 37 12.47 -43.42 -13.73
CA LYS A 37 12.05 -42.32 -14.60
C LYS A 37 11.81 -42.76 -16.06
N ASN A 38 12.55 -43.76 -16.54
CA ASN A 38 12.41 -44.29 -17.91
C ASN A 38 11.14 -45.13 -18.07
N VAL A 39 10.82 -45.96 -17.07
CA VAL A 39 9.58 -46.75 -17.02
C VAL A 39 8.37 -45.82 -16.90
N GLN A 40 8.49 -44.74 -16.12
CA GLN A 40 7.42 -43.75 -15.97
C GLN A 40 7.15 -42.98 -17.28
N LYS A 41 8.18 -42.61 -18.04
CA LYS A 41 8.04 -42.02 -19.39
C LYS A 41 7.38 -42.98 -20.38
N TYR A 42 7.80 -44.25 -20.41
CA TYR A 42 7.19 -45.27 -21.29
C TYR A 42 5.71 -45.50 -20.97
N ILE A 43 5.34 -45.60 -19.69
CA ILE A 43 3.93 -45.72 -19.28
C ILE A 43 3.13 -44.49 -19.72
N GLN A 44 3.69 -43.28 -19.62
CA GLN A 44 3.03 -42.05 -20.09
C GLN A 44 2.85 -42.05 -21.63
N GLU A 45 3.85 -42.48 -22.40
CA GLU A 45 3.79 -42.62 -23.86
C GLU A 45 2.68 -43.59 -24.30
N VAL A 46 2.68 -44.79 -23.72
CA VAL A 46 1.67 -45.84 -24.00
C VAL A 46 0.27 -45.39 -23.60
N THR A 47 0.13 -44.66 -22.49
CA THR A 47 -1.15 -44.08 -22.06
C THR A 47 -1.68 -43.05 -23.04
N LYS A 48 -0.81 -42.18 -23.57
CA LYS A 48 -1.19 -41.20 -24.61
C LYS A 48 -1.62 -41.89 -25.91
N GLN A 49 -0.91 -42.95 -26.31
CA GLN A 49 -1.21 -43.71 -27.53
C GLN A 49 -2.54 -44.47 -27.44
N VAL A 50 -2.86 -45.08 -26.30
CA VAL A 50 -4.09 -45.89 -26.11
C VAL A 50 -5.32 -45.04 -25.82
N LYS A 51 -5.19 -43.95 -25.03
CA LYS A 51 -6.33 -43.07 -24.76
C LYS A 51 -6.72 -42.23 -25.96
N GLY A 52 -5.76 -41.91 -26.83
CA GLY A 52 -5.99 -41.35 -28.17
C GLY A 52 -6.58 -39.95 -28.14
N GLY A 53 -5.72 -38.95 -28.38
CA GLY A 53 -6.07 -37.59 -28.79
C GLY A 53 -6.57 -36.68 -27.67
N ASN A 54 -5.79 -35.62 -27.38
CA ASN A 54 -6.14 -34.54 -26.44
C ASN A 54 -7.64 -34.26 -26.46
N THR A 55 -8.27 -34.47 -25.31
CA THR A 55 -9.63 -34.00 -25.10
C THR A 55 -9.69 -32.49 -25.39
N ARG A 56 -10.88 -31.94 -25.66
CA ARG A 56 -11.02 -30.47 -25.81
C ARG A 56 -10.41 -29.72 -24.60
N ALA A 57 -10.49 -30.31 -23.41
CA ALA A 57 -9.87 -29.79 -22.20
C ALA A 57 -8.32 -29.82 -22.22
N ASP A 58 -7.70 -30.88 -22.76
CA ASP A 58 -6.23 -30.96 -22.87
C ASP A 58 -5.68 -29.98 -23.92
N ARG A 59 -6.38 -29.80 -25.05
CA ARG A 59 -6.01 -28.78 -26.06
C ARG A 59 -6.07 -27.36 -25.49
N LEU A 60 -7.09 -27.06 -24.68
CA LEU A 60 -7.22 -25.76 -24.02
C LEU A 60 -6.08 -25.51 -23.01
N LYS A 61 -5.73 -26.51 -22.19
CA LYS A 61 -4.60 -26.41 -21.24
C LYS A 61 -3.26 -26.22 -21.94
N GLU A 62 -3.03 -26.94 -23.05
CA GLU A 62 -1.80 -26.80 -23.83
C GLU A 62 -1.70 -25.43 -24.51
N GLN A 63 -2.81 -24.92 -25.03
CA GLN A 63 -2.88 -23.59 -25.62
C GLN A 63 -2.66 -22.48 -24.57
N GLU A 64 -3.21 -22.64 -23.35
CA GLU A 64 -2.96 -21.72 -22.24
C GLU A 64 -1.50 -21.77 -21.76
N ALA A 65 -0.92 -22.96 -21.63
CA ALA A 65 0.48 -23.13 -21.28
C ALA A 65 1.42 -22.52 -22.35
N LYS A 66 1.07 -22.65 -23.63
CA LYS A 66 1.81 -22.03 -24.74
C LYS A 66 1.68 -20.51 -24.68
N ARG A 67 0.46 -19.96 -24.53
CA ARG A 67 0.23 -18.52 -24.35
C ARG A 67 1.00 -17.94 -23.16
N LYS A 68 1.08 -18.66 -22.04
CA LYS A 68 1.86 -18.22 -20.87
C LYS A 68 3.36 -18.23 -21.12
N LYS A 69 3.87 -19.21 -21.88
CA LYS A 69 5.28 -19.24 -22.31
C LYS A 69 5.59 -18.11 -23.27
N ASP A 70 4.73 -17.89 -24.26
CA ASP A 70 4.88 -16.83 -25.26
C ASP A 70 4.82 -15.45 -24.58
N ALA A 71 3.87 -15.22 -23.65
CA ALA A 71 3.80 -13.99 -22.87
C ALA A 71 5.03 -13.76 -21.99
N LYS A 72 5.60 -14.82 -21.40
CA LYS A 72 6.84 -14.71 -20.64
C LYS A 72 8.04 -14.39 -21.54
N ALA A 73 8.13 -15.01 -22.71
CA ALA A 73 9.18 -14.75 -23.69
C ALA A 73 9.07 -13.32 -24.24
N GLU A 74 7.86 -12.83 -24.50
CA GLU A 74 7.62 -11.45 -24.90
C GLU A 74 8.02 -10.46 -23.80
N GLN A 75 7.66 -10.74 -22.53
CA GLN A 75 8.10 -9.91 -21.41
C GLN A 75 9.63 -9.89 -21.25
N GLU A 76 10.30 -11.00 -21.52
CA GLU A 76 11.77 -11.09 -21.50
C GLU A 76 12.40 -10.32 -22.67
N ASN A 77 11.82 -10.41 -23.87
CA ASN A 77 12.22 -9.62 -25.05
C ASN A 77 12.02 -8.12 -24.83
N LEU A 78 10.92 -7.70 -24.21
CA LEU A 78 10.70 -6.29 -23.86
C LEU A 78 11.77 -5.81 -22.87
N LYS A 79 12.08 -6.61 -21.83
CA LYS A 79 13.15 -6.26 -20.87
C LYS A 79 14.52 -6.14 -21.54
N SER A 80 14.84 -6.98 -22.52
CA SER A 80 16.12 -6.92 -23.23
C SER A 80 16.21 -5.69 -24.15
N LEU A 81 15.12 -5.33 -24.83
CA LEU A 81 15.03 -4.11 -25.63
C LEU A 81 15.22 -2.85 -24.78
N PHE A 82 14.56 -2.77 -23.63
CA PHE A 82 14.74 -1.64 -22.69
C PHE A 82 16.15 -1.60 -22.09
N ALA A 83 16.80 -2.76 -21.88
CA ALA A 83 18.18 -2.80 -21.38
C ALA A 83 19.19 -2.20 -22.38
N ALA A 84 18.94 -2.33 -23.69
CA ALA A 84 19.82 -1.79 -24.73
C ALA A 84 19.83 -0.25 -24.78
N ALA A 85 18.74 0.40 -24.36
CA ALA A 85 18.63 1.85 -24.33
C ALA A 85 19.37 2.51 -23.14
N ILE A 86 19.79 1.72 -22.14
CA ILE A 86 20.41 2.25 -20.93
C ILE A 86 21.89 2.49 -21.17
N THR A 87 22.26 3.75 -21.37
CA THR A 87 23.66 4.17 -21.43
C THR A 87 24.17 4.52 -20.04
N GLN A 88 25.26 3.90 -19.62
CA GLN A 88 25.90 4.21 -18.34
C GLN A 88 26.81 5.44 -18.46
N PRO A 89 26.64 6.48 -17.62
CA PRO A 89 27.52 7.65 -17.63
C PRO A 89 28.95 7.26 -17.30
N LYS A 90 29.92 7.84 -18.02
CA LYS A 90 31.35 7.65 -17.77
C LYS A 90 31.73 8.39 -16.50
N VAL A 91 32.42 7.71 -15.60
CA VAL A 91 32.88 8.28 -14.33
C VAL A 91 34.15 9.13 -14.59
N PRO A 92 34.28 10.33 -14.01
CA PRO A 92 35.50 11.13 -14.11
C PRO A 92 36.73 10.38 -13.54
N PRO A 93 37.94 10.59 -14.10
CA PRO A 93 39.15 10.00 -13.55
C PRO A 93 39.38 10.52 -12.11
N GLY A 94 39.53 9.60 -11.15
CA GLY A 94 39.73 9.92 -9.73
C GLY A 94 38.53 9.65 -8.82
N THR A 95 37.34 9.36 -9.37
CA THR A 95 36.17 8.96 -8.56
C THR A 95 36.00 7.44 -8.56
N ASP A 96 35.85 6.84 -7.38
CA ASP A 96 35.62 5.40 -7.26
C ASP A 96 34.33 5.00 -8.00
N PRO A 97 34.37 4.10 -8.99
CA PRO A 97 33.20 3.70 -9.76
C PRO A 97 32.06 3.12 -8.91
N LYS A 98 32.41 2.57 -7.74
CA LYS A 98 31.47 2.00 -6.77
C LYS A 98 30.70 3.05 -5.96
N SER A 99 31.15 4.31 -5.98
CA SER A 99 30.42 5.46 -5.43
C SER A 99 29.32 5.97 -6.38
N VAL A 100 29.25 5.44 -7.61
CA VAL A 100 28.23 5.84 -8.59
C VAL A 100 27.20 4.72 -8.74
N LEU A 101 25.92 5.07 -8.67
CA LEU A 101 24.82 4.11 -8.82
C LEU A 101 24.82 3.47 -10.22
N CYS A 102 24.68 2.15 -10.29
CA CYS A 102 24.59 1.43 -11.55
C CYS A 102 23.26 1.73 -12.26
N ALA A 103 23.31 2.29 -13.47
CA ALA A 103 22.12 2.59 -14.27
C ALA A 103 21.30 1.32 -14.59
N PHE A 104 21.99 0.21 -14.88
CA PHE A 104 21.36 -1.09 -15.12
C PHE A 104 20.70 -1.68 -13.85
N PHE A 105 21.25 -1.37 -12.67
CA PHE A 105 20.66 -1.82 -11.41
C PHE A 105 19.43 -0.99 -11.05
N LYS A 106 19.49 0.33 -11.26
CA LYS A 106 18.34 1.22 -11.13
C LYS A 106 17.17 0.77 -12.01
N ALA A 107 17.46 0.21 -13.19
CA ALA A 107 16.47 -0.35 -14.10
C ALA A 107 16.15 -1.84 -13.86
N GLY A 108 16.78 -2.51 -12.88
CA GLY A 108 16.51 -3.91 -12.55
C GLY A 108 16.99 -4.95 -13.57
N VAL A 109 17.85 -4.57 -14.51
CA VAL A 109 18.37 -5.42 -15.60
C VAL A 109 19.85 -5.82 -15.39
N CYS A 110 20.48 -5.40 -14.30
CA CYS A 110 21.89 -5.67 -14.06
C CYS A 110 22.16 -7.16 -13.78
N THR A 111 22.85 -7.83 -14.69
CA THR A 111 23.28 -9.24 -14.55
C THR A 111 24.53 -9.44 -13.70
N LYS A 112 25.24 -8.34 -13.37
CA LYS A 112 26.55 -8.40 -12.69
C LYS A 112 26.46 -8.58 -11.17
N GLY A 113 25.29 -8.33 -10.57
CA GLY A 113 25.07 -8.46 -9.13
C GLY A 113 26.15 -7.74 -8.30
N ASN A 114 26.66 -8.38 -7.25
CA ASN A 114 27.66 -7.79 -6.35
C ASN A 114 29.05 -7.57 -6.98
N ARG A 115 29.30 -8.16 -8.14
CA ARG A 115 30.54 -7.96 -8.92
C ARG A 115 30.43 -6.78 -9.90
N CYS A 116 29.34 -6.02 -9.86
CA CYS A 116 29.22 -4.82 -10.65
C CYS A 116 30.27 -3.79 -10.23
N LYS A 117 30.87 -3.11 -11.22
CA LYS A 117 31.82 -2.00 -11.01
C LYS A 117 31.15 -0.79 -10.31
N PHE A 118 29.83 -0.72 -10.38
CA PHE A 118 29.01 0.39 -9.90
C PHE A 118 28.14 -0.03 -8.71
N ALA A 119 27.74 0.93 -7.88
CA ALA A 119 26.95 0.67 -6.68
C ALA A 119 25.57 0.09 -7.01
N HIS A 120 25.15 -0.90 -6.22
CA HIS A 120 23.79 -1.46 -6.19
C HIS A 120 23.02 -1.02 -4.93
N ASP A 121 23.41 0.11 -4.34
CA ASP A 121 22.73 0.70 -3.19
C ASP A 121 22.05 2.00 -3.63
N LEU A 122 20.71 2.04 -3.56
CA LEU A 122 19.89 3.18 -3.95
C LEU A 122 20.22 4.43 -3.11
N MET A 123 20.79 4.25 -1.91
CA MET A 123 21.14 5.35 -1.02
C MET A 123 22.37 6.13 -1.48
N VAL A 124 23.22 5.54 -2.31
CA VAL A 124 24.42 6.19 -2.86
C VAL A 124 24.03 7.36 -3.78
N GLY A 125 22.93 7.25 -4.52
CA GLY A 125 22.43 8.33 -5.38
C GLY A 125 21.88 9.56 -4.63
N LYS A 126 21.48 9.41 -3.36
CA LYS A 126 20.91 10.51 -2.56
C LYS A 126 21.95 11.37 -1.85
N LYS A 127 23.16 10.85 -1.66
CA LYS A 127 24.23 11.51 -0.87
C LYS A 127 25.10 12.49 -1.68
N ALA A 128 24.86 12.64 -2.98
CA ALA A 128 25.71 13.41 -3.88
C ALA A 128 25.23 14.84 -4.17
N ALA A 129 24.07 15.27 -3.64
CA ALA A 129 23.72 16.68 -3.66
C ALA A 129 24.64 17.39 -2.66
N LYS A 130 25.74 17.96 -3.17
CA LYS A 130 26.65 18.81 -2.40
C LYS A 130 25.80 19.94 -1.82
N ILE A 131 25.65 19.95 -0.49
CA ILE A 131 25.05 21.09 0.21
C ILE A 131 25.89 22.30 -0.21
N ASP A 132 25.27 23.26 -0.89
CA ASP A 132 25.94 24.47 -1.29
C ASP A 132 26.29 25.26 -0.02
N LEU A 133 27.58 25.35 0.26
CA LEU A 133 28.14 25.94 1.48
C LEU A 133 27.88 27.45 1.55
N TYR A 134 27.57 28.09 0.41
CA TYR A 134 27.41 29.53 0.31
C TYR A 134 25.93 29.98 0.29
N THR A 135 24.98 29.06 0.11
CA THR A 135 23.56 29.36 0.28
C THR A 135 23.15 29.11 1.72
N ASP A 136 23.02 30.17 2.51
CA ASP A 136 22.51 30.07 3.87
C ASP A 136 21.02 29.71 3.84
N ASN A 137 20.74 28.42 4.00
CA ASN A 137 19.40 27.85 4.00
C ASN A 137 18.61 28.16 5.29
N ARG A 138 19.16 29.00 6.19
CA ARG A 138 18.49 29.43 7.43
C ARG A 138 17.28 30.32 7.14
N ALA A 139 17.37 31.23 6.18
CA ALA A 139 16.25 32.10 5.79
C ALA A 139 15.06 31.29 5.23
N GLU A 140 15.33 30.27 4.42
CA GLU A 140 14.30 29.37 3.89
C GLU A 140 13.66 28.51 5.01
N LYS A 141 14.43 28.10 6.02
CA LYS A 141 13.92 27.36 7.19
C LYS A 141 13.10 28.23 8.14
N GLU A 142 13.45 29.50 8.30
CA GLU A 142 12.68 30.46 9.09
C GLU A 142 11.38 30.85 8.37
N ALA A 143 11.39 30.91 7.04
CA ALA A 143 10.18 31.09 6.23
C ALA A 143 9.27 29.86 6.22
N ASP A 144 9.80 28.66 6.44
CA ASP A 144 9.03 27.40 6.49
C ASP A 144 8.45 27.12 7.90
N GLN A 145 8.10 28.17 8.63
CA GLN A 145 7.42 28.08 9.92
C GLN A 145 5.97 27.61 9.72
N MET A 146 5.50 26.66 10.54
CA MET A 146 4.17 25.99 10.47
C MET A 146 2.98 26.96 10.35
N ASP A 147 3.12 28.20 10.84
CA ASP A 147 2.08 29.24 10.75
C ASP A 147 1.82 29.75 9.32
N THR A 148 2.74 29.49 8.39
CA THR A 148 2.61 29.85 6.96
C THR A 148 2.17 28.67 6.08
N TRP A 149 1.86 27.52 6.68
CA TRP A 149 1.49 26.32 5.93
C TRP A 149 -0.01 26.29 5.67
N ASP A 150 -0.38 26.32 4.38
CA ASP A 150 -1.74 26.08 3.95
C ASP A 150 -2.17 24.61 4.19
N GLN A 151 -3.48 24.40 4.33
CA GLN A 151 -4.12 23.10 4.56
C GLN A 151 -3.59 22.00 3.60
N GLU A 152 -3.40 22.33 2.32
CA GLU A 152 -2.91 21.38 1.32
C GLU A 152 -1.45 20.95 1.54
N LYS A 153 -0.60 21.87 2.04
CA LYS A 153 0.80 21.58 2.35
C LYS A 153 0.89 20.71 3.59
N LEU A 154 0.01 20.95 4.57
CA LEU A 154 -0.15 20.11 5.75
C LEU A 154 -0.57 18.69 5.37
N GLU A 155 -1.59 18.56 4.51
CA GLU A 155 -2.08 17.25 4.02
C GLU A 155 -1.00 16.47 3.26
N LYS A 156 -0.19 17.14 2.42
CA LYS A 156 0.93 16.52 1.70
C LYS A 156 2.01 16.00 2.66
N VAL A 157 2.43 16.80 3.64
CA VAL A 157 3.46 16.39 4.61
C VAL A 157 2.98 15.23 5.49
N VAL A 158 1.71 15.27 5.93
CA VAL A 158 1.08 14.17 6.67
C VAL A 158 1.06 12.90 5.81
N ASN A 159 0.68 13.01 4.54
CA ASN A 159 0.66 11.86 3.64
C ASN A 159 2.07 11.29 3.42
N GLU A 160 3.08 12.13 3.14
CA GLU A 160 4.47 11.70 2.95
C GLU A 160 5.07 11.03 4.19
N LYS A 161 4.83 11.57 5.39
CA LYS A 161 5.31 10.98 6.66
C LYS A 161 4.62 9.66 7.03
N HIS A 162 3.42 9.40 6.51
CA HIS A 162 2.64 8.18 6.80
C HIS A 162 2.68 7.12 5.69
N HIS A 163 3.48 7.31 4.63
CA HIS A 163 3.67 6.32 3.55
C HIS A 163 4.55 5.11 3.92
N GLU A 164 4.99 5.01 5.16
CA GLU A 164 5.55 3.77 5.69
C GLU A 164 4.42 2.98 6.34
N LYS A 165 3.80 2.11 5.54
CA LYS A 165 2.60 1.31 5.86
C LYS A 165 2.72 0.65 7.24
N ASN A 166 2.20 1.32 8.27
CA ASN A 166 1.99 0.71 9.57
C ASN A 166 0.77 -0.21 9.45
N THR A 167 1.03 -1.51 9.40
CA THR A 167 0.11 -2.60 9.08
C THR A 167 -1.00 -2.82 10.12
N LYS A 168 -1.18 -1.92 11.09
CA LYS A 168 -2.17 -2.04 12.19
C LYS A 168 -2.76 -0.71 12.66
N GLN A 169 -3.08 0.23 11.76
CA GLN A 169 -3.80 1.44 12.16
C GLN A 169 -5.29 1.12 12.38
N THR A 170 -5.73 1.18 13.64
CA THR A 170 -7.17 1.15 13.99
C THR A 170 -7.84 2.44 13.50
N GLU A 171 -9.15 2.40 13.19
CA GLU A 171 -9.93 3.58 12.72
C GLU A 171 -9.98 4.72 13.76
N ILE A 172 -9.69 4.39 15.01
CA ILE A 172 -9.63 5.30 16.14
C ILE A 172 -8.39 6.19 16.03
N VAL A 173 -8.60 7.51 16.12
CA VAL A 173 -7.56 8.53 16.14
C VAL A 173 -6.78 8.50 17.46
N CYS A 174 -5.47 8.67 17.41
CA CYS A 174 -4.63 8.72 18.61
C CYS A 174 -4.93 9.97 19.46
N LYS A 175 -5.15 9.79 20.77
CA LYS A 175 -5.40 10.89 21.71
C LYS A 175 -4.24 11.86 21.81
N HIS A 176 -3.00 11.36 21.80
CA HIS A 176 -1.80 12.20 21.85
C HIS A 176 -1.60 13.03 20.58
N PHE A 177 -2.11 12.54 19.45
CA PHE A 177 -2.09 13.29 18.20
C PHE A 177 -3.11 14.44 18.24
N LEU A 178 -4.31 14.21 18.77
CA LEU A 178 -5.27 15.29 19.02
C LEU A 178 -4.69 16.34 19.97
N ASP A 179 -4.08 15.93 21.09
CA ASP A 179 -3.46 16.84 22.06
C ASP A 179 -2.27 17.63 21.45
N ALA A 180 -1.45 16.98 20.63
CA ALA A 180 -0.33 17.65 19.94
C ALA A 180 -0.80 18.68 18.91
N ILE A 181 -1.88 18.39 18.21
CA ILE A 181 -2.53 19.31 17.27
C ILE A 181 -3.17 20.47 18.03
N GLU A 182 -3.87 20.20 19.13
CA GLU A 182 -4.45 21.24 19.98
C GLU A 182 -3.40 22.18 20.56
N LYS A 183 -2.24 21.65 20.92
CA LYS A 183 -1.10 22.42 21.43
C LYS A 183 -0.23 23.04 20.32
N SER A 184 -0.56 22.81 19.05
CA SER A 184 0.26 23.25 17.90
C SER A 184 1.72 22.75 17.96
N LEU A 185 1.96 21.67 18.70
CA LEU A 185 3.27 21.02 18.84
C LEU A 185 3.48 19.91 17.81
N TYR A 186 2.49 19.68 16.96
CA TYR A 186 2.60 18.75 15.84
C TYR A 186 3.47 19.38 14.74
N GLY A 187 4.61 18.75 14.44
CA GLY A 187 5.57 19.25 13.47
C GLY A 187 6.53 18.15 13.02
N TRP A 188 7.53 18.52 12.20
CA TRP A 188 8.47 17.58 11.58
C TRP A 188 9.19 16.64 12.58
N PHE A 189 9.37 17.10 13.82
CA PHE A 189 10.03 16.36 14.89
C PHE A 189 9.07 15.74 15.92
N TRP A 190 7.75 15.86 15.74
CA TRP A 190 6.80 15.30 16.71
C TRP A 190 6.71 13.78 16.59
N VAL A 191 7.03 13.10 17.68
CA VAL A 191 6.93 11.64 17.81
C VAL A 191 5.84 11.32 18.82
N CYS A 192 4.86 10.50 18.41
CA CYS A 192 3.81 10.06 19.31
C CYS A 192 4.41 9.32 20.52
N PRO A 193 4.09 9.73 21.76
CA PRO A 193 4.59 9.05 22.97
C PRO A 193 4.16 7.58 23.06
N ASN A 194 3.04 7.24 22.42
CA ASN A 194 2.47 5.88 22.40
C ASN A 194 3.02 5.01 21.25
N GLY A 195 4.30 5.19 20.90
CA GLY A 195 5.01 4.34 19.95
C GLY A 195 5.39 4.97 18.60
N GLY A 196 5.42 6.30 18.47
CA GLY A 196 5.93 6.99 17.29
C GLY A 196 5.27 6.53 15.98
N ALA A 197 6.06 5.90 15.11
CA ALA A 197 5.60 5.33 13.85
C ALA A 197 4.79 4.01 14.01
N SER A 198 4.94 3.30 15.14
CA SER A 198 4.27 2.02 15.45
C SER A 198 3.04 2.18 16.36
N CYS A 199 2.50 3.38 16.52
CA CYS A 199 1.29 3.56 17.33
C CYS A 199 0.12 2.74 16.75
N LYS A 200 -0.67 2.15 17.64
CA LYS A 200 -1.87 1.36 17.30
C LYS A 200 -3.00 2.22 16.71
N TYR A 201 -3.00 3.50 17.02
CA TYR A 201 -4.06 4.45 16.68
C TYR A 201 -3.63 5.33 15.50
N ARG A 202 -4.62 5.82 14.73
CA ARG A 202 -4.35 6.61 13.52
C ARG A 202 -3.84 8.02 13.87
N HIS A 203 -2.76 8.44 13.23
CA HIS A 203 -2.17 9.77 13.34
C HIS A 203 -2.58 10.68 12.18
N ALA A 204 -3.88 10.70 11.87
CA ALA A 204 -4.43 11.56 10.84
C ALA A 204 -5.85 11.97 11.24
N LEU A 205 -6.20 13.23 10.96
CA LEU A 205 -7.56 13.75 11.16
C LEU A 205 -8.54 12.92 10.32
N PRO A 206 -9.69 12.50 10.89
CA PRO A 206 -10.78 11.88 10.13
C PRO A 206 -11.19 12.76 8.94
N PRO A 207 -11.55 12.16 7.79
CA PRO A 207 -12.03 12.93 6.65
C PRO A 207 -13.27 13.73 7.07
N GLY A 208 -13.21 15.06 6.96
CA GLY A 208 -14.27 15.99 7.36
C GLY A 208 -14.03 16.74 8.68
N TYR A 209 -12.94 16.48 9.42
CA TYR A 209 -12.59 17.28 10.60
C TYR A 209 -11.94 18.60 10.17
N VAL A 210 -12.69 19.71 10.27
CA VAL A 210 -12.20 21.07 10.01
C VAL A 210 -11.47 21.57 11.25
N PHE A 211 -10.16 21.79 11.13
CA PHE A 211 -9.35 22.34 12.21
C PHE A 211 -9.63 23.85 12.35
N LYS A 212 -10.30 24.25 13.44
CA LYS A 212 -10.47 25.68 13.78
C LYS A 212 -9.14 26.24 14.25
N SER A 213 -8.71 27.32 13.60
CA SER A 213 -7.46 28.02 13.93
C SER A 213 -7.45 28.47 15.40
N LYS A 214 -6.25 28.65 15.98
CA LYS A 214 -6.09 29.10 17.37
C LYS A 214 -6.92 30.36 17.68
N LYS A 215 -6.94 31.30 16.73
CA LYS A 215 -7.69 32.56 16.78
C LYS A 215 -9.22 32.34 16.78
N GLU A 216 -9.71 31.43 15.94
CA GLU A 216 -11.14 31.13 15.84
C GLU A 216 -11.67 30.36 17.07
N ARG A 217 -10.84 29.50 17.67
CA ARG A 217 -11.16 28.80 18.91
C ARG A 217 -11.18 29.71 20.13
N GLU A 218 -10.23 30.65 20.22
CA GLU A 218 -10.25 31.70 21.24
C GLU A 218 -11.50 32.56 21.11
N LEU A 219 -11.91 32.88 19.88
CA LEU A 219 -13.13 33.63 19.59
C LEU A 219 -14.41 32.85 19.96
N GLU A 220 -14.47 31.54 19.72
CA GLU A 220 -15.60 30.71 20.15
C GLU A 220 -15.64 30.54 21.67
N LYS A 221 -14.49 30.44 22.33
CA LYS A 221 -14.44 30.39 23.80
C LYS A 221 -14.88 31.72 24.42
N SER A 222 -14.53 32.87 23.84
CA SER A 222 -15.05 34.16 24.30
C SER A 222 -16.56 34.28 24.04
N LYS A 223 -17.05 33.84 22.87
CA LYS A 223 -18.49 33.87 22.56
C LYS A 223 -19.31 32.94 23.44
N LYS A 224 -18.80 31.75 23.77
CA LYS A 224 -19.47 30.80 24.68
C LYS A 224 -19.57 31.32 26.13
N VAL A 225 -18.76 32.31 26.50
CA VAL A 225 -18.87 33.04 27.78
C VAL A 225 -19.93 34.15 27.70
N GLU A 226 -20.32 34.58 26.51
CA GLU A 226 -21.39 35.58 26.31
C GLU A 226 -22.79 34.92 26.35
N ASP A 227 -22.90 33.61 26.06
CA ASP A 227 -24.15 32.84 26.11
C ASP A 227 -24.48 32.29 27.51
N ILE A 228 -24.21 33.03 28.59
CA ILE A 228 -24.73 32.68 29.93
C ILE A 228 -26.22 33.02 29.91
N SER A 229 -27.10 32.03 30.11
CA SER A 229 -28.55 32.26 29.99
C SER A 229 -29.04 33.27 31.03
N ILE A 230 -30.12 33.98 30.70
CA ILE A 230 -30.73 34.98 31.59
C ILE A 230 -31.04 34.36 32.97
N GLU A 231 -31.38 33.07 33.03
CA GLU A 231 -31.61 32.37 34.31
C GLU A 231 -30.36 32.28 35.19
N GLU A 232 -29.20 31.94 34.61
CA GLU A 232 -27.95 31.81 35.37
C GLU A 232 -27.43 33.17 35.87
N ILE A 233 -27.71 34.24 35.13
CA ILE A 233 -27.47 35.63 35.56
C ILE A 233 -28.37 36.00 36.75
N ILE A 234 -29.66 35.65 36.70
CA ILE A 234 -30.61 35.88 37.79
C ILE A 234 -30.21 35.09 39.04
N GLU A 235 -29.79 33.83 38.89
CA GLU A 235 -29.34 32.99 40.01
C GLU A 235 -28.07 33.54 40.67
N GLN A 236 -27.11 34.05 39.88
CA GLN A 236 -25.92 34.73 40.39
C GLN A 236 -26.27 36.02 41.14
N GLN A 237 -27.22 36.82 40.63
CA GLN A 237 -27.69 38.05 41.30
C GLN A 237 -28.42 37.73 42.61
N ARG A 238 -29.26 36.68 42.64
CA ARG A 238 -29.90 36.18 43.86
C ARG A 238 -28.89 35.69 44.89
N ALA A 239 -27.89 34.93 44.47
CA ALA A 239 -26.83 34.47 45.34
C ALA A 239 -26.02 35.64 45.95
N LYS A 240 -25.86 36.74 45.19
CA LYS A 240 -25.18 37.96 45.64
C LYS A 240 -25.96 38.78 46.65
N LEU A 241 -27.29 38.71 46.65
CA LEU A 241 -28.15 39.44 47.59
C LEU A 241 -28.12 38.85 49.01
N GLY A 242 -27.61 37.63 49.19
CA GLY A 242 -27.44 37.00 50.50
C GLY A 242 -28.76 36.69 51.24
N PRO A 243 -28.72 35.98 52.37
CA PRO A 243 -29.93 35.50 53.07
C PRO A 243 -30.81 36.61 53.69
N ASN A 244 -30.36 37.87 53.72
CA ASN A 244 -31.07 38.99 54.36
C ASN A 244 -31.37 40.17 53.39
N GLY A 245 -31.33 39.96 52.07
CA GLY A 245 -31.35 41.08 51.11
C GLY A 245 -32.59 41.16 50.22
N GLY A 246 -33.72 41.62 50.76
CA GLY A 246 -34.82 42.13 49.93
C GLY A 246 -36.06 42.53 50.72
N THR A 247 -36.49 43.79 50.62
CA THR A 247 -37.85 44.22 51.01
C THR A 247 -38.83 43.87 49.89
N PRO A 248 -39.91 43.11 50.17
CA PRO A 248 -40.91 42.79 49.16
C PRO A 248 -41.59 44.06 48.66
N VAL A 249 -41.76 44.16 47.35
CA VAL A 249 -42.42 45.30 46.71
C VAL A 249 -43.92 45.22 46.99
N THR A 250 -44.45 46.21 47.69
CA THR A 250 -45.89 46.40 47.92
C THR A 250 -46.46 47.47 46.98
N GLU A 251 -47.77 47.49 46.78
CA GLU A 251 -48.46 48.39 45.84
C GLU A 251 -48.20 49.88 46.11
N GLU A 252 -47.87 50.23 47.36
CA GLU A 252 -47.51 51.60 47.78
C GLU A 252 -46.07 52.01 47.40
N SER A 253 -45.18 51.03 47.20
CA SER A 253 -43.76 51.27 46.85
C SER A 253 -43.54 51.44 45.35
N LEU A 254 -44.51 51.07 44.51
CA LEU A 254 -44.37 51.06 43.05
C LEU A 254 -45.15 52.21 42.37
N ALA A 255 -45.82 53.06 43.15
CA ALA A 255 -46.61 54.21 42.70
C ALA A 255 -45.77 55.48 42.51
#